data_AF-A0A6C0F8Q9-F1
#
_entry.id   AF-A0A6C0F8Q9-F1
#
_cell.length_a   1.000
_cell.length_b   1.000
_cell.length_c   1.000
_cell.angle_alpha   90.00
_cell.angle_beta   90.00
_cell.angle_gamma   90.00
#
_symmetry.space_group_name_H-M   'P 1'
#
loop_
_entity.id
_entity.type
_entity.pdbx_description
1 polymer ?
#
loop_
_entity_poly.entity_id
_entity_poly.type
_entity_poly.pdbx_seq_one_letter_code
_entity_poly.pdbx_strand_id
1 'polypeptide(L)' 'MPHCCCICNKATTDPLIPLSCFIKYLNRGHKVCQSCWWDPVIGFALESTCHACPGCEKKIDLPFAKMDPTIVDLTTDE' A
#
# COMPACT_ATOMS: atom_id res chain seq x y z
N MET A 1 -7.00 -5.92 -10.79
CA MET A 1 -7.46 -6.54 -9.53
C MET A 1 -7.77 -5.41 -8.55
N PRO A 2 -8.92 -5.42 -7.85
CA PRO A 2 -9.20 -4.42 -6.83
C PRO A 2 -8.18 -4.49 -5.71
N HIS A 3 -7.71 -3.34 -5.24
CA HIS A 3 -6.83 -3.25 -4.08
C HIS A 3 -7.66 -3.28 -2.79
N CYS A 4 -7.20 -3.97 -1.75
CA CYS A 4 -7.87 -3.97 -0.45
C CYS A 4 -7.36 -2.84 0.44
N CYS A 5 -8.26 -2.06 1.03
CA CYS A 5 -7.92 -1.04 2.02
C CYS A 5 -7.40 -1.69 3.32
N CYS A 6 -6.22 -1.28 3.82
CA CYS A 6 -5.63 -1.80 5.06
C CYS A 6 -6.33 -1.34 6.35
N ILE A 7 -7.29 -0.42 6.25
CA ILE A 7 -8.10 0.07 7.37
C ILE A 7 -9.40 -0.75 7.48
N CYS A 8 -10.20 -0.77 6.40
CA CYS A 8 -11.55 -1.35 6.42
C CYS A 8 -11.70 -2.65 5.61
N ASN A 9 -10.63 -3.17 5.00
CA ASN A 9 -10.61 -4.37 4.15
C ASN A 9 -11.55 -4.36 2.93
N LYS A 10 -12.14 -3.20 2.60
CA LYS A 10 -12.96 -3.06 1.40
C LYS A 10 -12.08 -2.95 0.15
N ALA A 11 -12.54 -3.57 -0.93
CA ALA A 11 -12.00 -3.39 -2.26
C ALA A 11 -12.14 -1.93 -2.73
N THR A 12 -11.13 -1.42 -3.44
CA THR A 12 -11.13 -0.08 -4.03
C THR A 12 -10.35 -0.08 -5.34
N THR A 13 -10.81 0.74 -6.29
CA THR A 13 -10.17 0.97 -7.60
C THR A 13 -9.11 2.06 -7.54
N ASP A 14 -9.30 3.04 -6.66
CA ASP A 14 -8.48 4.26 -6.58
C ASP A 14 -7.88 4.44 -5.17
N PRO A 15 -6.99 3.51 -4.74
CA PRO A 15 -6.39 3.59 -3.42
C PRO A 15 -5.33 4.69 -3.35
N LEU A 16 -5.20 5.25 -2.15
CA LEU A 16 -4.09 6.09 -1.74
C LEU A 16 -3.06 5.26 -0.97
N ILE A 17 -1.81 5.73 -0.93
CA ILE A 17 -0.70 5.06 -0.23
C ILE A 17 -0.17 6.03 0.81
N PRO A 18 -0.13 5.67 2.11
CA PRO A 18 0.55 6.46 3.13
C PRO A 18 1.99 6.76 2.71
N LEU A 19 2.45 8.01 2.87
CA LEU A 19 3.77 8.44 2.38
C LEU A 19 4.90 7.57 2.93
N SER A 20 4.86 7.25 4.23
CA SER A 20 5.83 6.36 4.87
C SER A 20 5.89 4.97 4.23
N CYS A 21 4.74 4.47 3.77
CA CYS A 21 4.63 3.20 3.06
C CYS A 21 5.10 3.32 1.61
N PHE A 22 4.81 4.45 0.95
CA PHE A 22 5.26 4.73 -0.42
C PHE A 22 6.77 4.88 -0.50
N ILE A 23 7.41 5.60 0.42
CA ILE A 23 8.88 5.74 0.45
C ILE A 23 9.55 4.36 0.58
N LYS A 24 8.97 3.45 1.37
CA LYS A 24 9.56 2.14 1.65
C LYS A 24 9.26 1.08 0.59
N TYR A 25 8.08 1.12 -0.02
CA TYR A 25 7.56 0.04 -0.86
C TYR A 25 7.03 0.51 -2.22
N LEU A 26 7.13 1.79 -2.53
CA LEU A 26 6.62 2.43 -3.75
C LEU A 26 5.13 2.09 -3.96
N ASN A 27 4.76 1.77 -5.20
CA ASN A 27 3.40 1.38 -5.56
C ASN A 27 2.93 0.06 -4.94
N ARG A 28 3.81 -0.68 -4.25
CA ARG A 28 3.46 -1.91 -3.52
C ARG A 28 3.03 -1.64 -2.07
N GLY A 29 3.14 -0.41 -1.60
CA GLY A 29 2.72 -0.03 -0.24
C GLY A 29 1.25 -0.33 0.03
N HIS A 30 0.91 -0.44 1.32
CA HIS A 30 -0.47 -0.64 1.77
C HIS A 30 -1.40 0.43 1.23
N LYS A 31 -2.58 -0.03 0.86
CA LYS A 31 -3.58 0.77 0.17
C LYS A 31 -4.63 1.24 1.16
N VAL A 32 -5.07 2.49 1.04
CA VAL A 32 -6.17 3.06 1.83
C VAL A 32 -7.20 3.60 0.86
N CYS A 33 -8.48 3.25 1.03
CA CYS A 33 -9.53 3.78 0.16
C CYS A 33 -9.80 5.25 0.47
N GLN A 34 -10.37 5.97 -0.50
CA GLN A 34 -10.72 7.40 -0.36
C GLN A 34 -11.56 7.68 0.90
N SER A 35 -12.53 6.82 1.21
CA SER A 35 -13.40 6.99 2.39
C SER A 35 -12.61 6.93 3.70
N CYS A 36 -11.70 5.97 3.87
CA CYS A 36 -10.90 5.88 5.10
C CYS A 36 -9.77 6.92 5.14
N TRP A 37 -9.39 7.48 3.99
CA TRP A 37 -8.40 8.55 3.94
C TRP A 37 -9.00 9.89 4.42
N TRP A 38 -10.17 10.24 3.90
CA TRP A 38 -10.81 11.55 4.10
C TRP A 38 -11.94 11.55 5.14
N ASP A 39 -12.12 10.47 5.91
CA ASP A 39 -13.15 10.45 6.95
C ASP A 39 -12.94 11.63 7.94
N PRO A 40 -13.96 12.46 8.19
CA PRO A 40 -13.80 13.69 8.95
C PRO A 40 -13.63 13.46 10.46
N VAL A 41 -13.90 12.24 10.95
CA VAL A 41 -13.83 11.90 12.38
C VAL A 41 -12.62 11.02 12.68
N ILE A 42 -12.32 10.06 11.81
CA ILE A 42 -11.29 9.04 12.03
C ILE A 42 -10.36 8.83 10.82
N GLY A 43 -10.39 9.74 9.84
CA GLY A 43 -9.65 9.58 8.59
C GLY A 43 -8.15 9.67 8.76
N PHE A 44 -7.42 8.93 7.91
CA PHE A 44 -5.96 8.92 7.92
C PHE A 44 -5.35 10.31 7.65
N ALA A 45 -6.04 11.19 6.92
CA ALA A 45 -5.56 12.53 6.59
C ALA A 45 -5.74 13.56 7.73
N LEU A 46 -6.43 13.22 8.82
CA LEU A 46 -6.66 14.15 9.92
C LEU A 46 -5.34 14.48 10.63
N GLU A 47 -5.11 15.76 10.93
CA GLU A 47 -3.89 16.23 11.60
C GLU A 47 -3.70 15.64 13.00
N SER A 48 -4.80 15.32 13.68
CA SER A 48 -4.81 14.72 15.01
C SER A 48 -4.51 13.21 15.02
N THR A 49 -4.33 12.59 13.85
CA THR A 49 -4.10 11.15 13.74
C THR A 49 -2.63 10.80 13.53
N CYS A 50 -2.25 9.61 13.97
CA CYS A 50 -0.92 9.07 13.68
C CYS A 50 -0.80 8.75 12.18
N HIS A 51 0.14 9.38 11.48
CA HIS A 51 0.41 9.09 10.06
C HIS A 51 1.31 7.87 9.84
N ALA A 52 1.47 7.01 10.85
CA ALA A 52 2.05 5.69 10.67
C ALA A 52 1.11 4.83 9.81
N CYS A 53 1.67 4.04 8.89
CA CYS A 53 0.86 3.21 8.01
C CYS A 53 0.09 2.14 8.82
N PRO A 54 -1.26 2.12 8.81
CA PRO A 54 -2.03 1.16 9.59
C PRO A 54 -1.81 -0.29 9.16
N GLY A 55 -1.51 -0.51 7.87
CA GLY A 55 -1.18 -1.83 7.35
C GLY A 55 0.15 -2.36 7.90
N CYS A 56 1.15 -1.48 8.07
CA CYS A 56 2.43 -1.85 8.67
C CYS A 56 2.28 -2.21 10.15
N GLU A 57 1.52 -1.41 10.90
CA GLU A 57 1.25 -1.66 12.33
C GLU A 57 0.51 -2.99 12.54
N LYS A 58 -0.47 -3.27 11.69
CA LYS A 58 -1.23 -4.53 11.68
C LYS A 58 -0.46 -5.71 11.09
N LYS A 59 0.77 -5.51 10.60
CA LYS A 59 1.59 -6.53 9.91
C LYS A 59 0.84 -7.22 8.76
N ILE A 60 0.03 -6.45 8.02
CA ILE A 60 -0.67 -6.97 6.84
C ILE A 60 0.36 -7.20 5.74
N ASP A 61 0.31 -8.35 5.08
CA ASP A 61 1.19 -8.63 3.95
C ASP A 61 0.94 -7.67 2.79
N LEU A 62 2.02 -7.22 2.13
CA LEU A 62 1.88 -6.39 0.96
C LEU A 62 1.30 -7.23 -0.20
N PRO A 63 0.40 -6.65 -1.01
CA PRO A 63 -0.07 -7.32 -2.20
C PRO A 63 1.15 -7.60 -3.10
N PHE A 64 1.30 -8.86 -3.50
CA PHE A 64 2.47 -9.49 -4.12
C PHE A 64 3.50 -10.06 -3.15
N ALA A 65 3.18 -11.26 -2.67
CA ALA A 65 4.13 -12.32 -2.39
C ALA A 65 4.99 -12.61 -3.65
N LYS A 66 6.29 -12.82 -3.44
CA LYS A 66 7.29 -13.44 -4.34
C LYS A 66 7.12 -13.13 -5.84
N MET A 67 7.70 -12.02 -6.30
CA MET A 67 8.25 -12.01 -7.65
C MET A 67 9.58 -12.76 -7.53
N ASP A 68 9.65 -14.01 -7.97
CA ASP A 68 10.93 -14.59 -8.36
C ASP A 68 11.43 -13.70 -9.50
N PRO A 69 12.52 -12.94 -9.33
CA PRO A 69 13.02 -12.12 -10.41
C PRO A 69 13.47 -13.07 -11.52
N THR A 70 12.80 -13.03 -12.67
CA THR A 70 13.36 -13.60 -13.89
C THR A 70 14.62 -12.80 -14.23
N ILE A 71 15.77 -13.32 -13.83
CA ILE A 71 17.06 -12.74 -14.20
C ILE A 71 17.24 -13.07 -15.70
N VAL A 72 17.10 -12.05 -16.54
CA VAL A 72 17.47 -12.12 -17.95
C VAL A 72 18.91 -11.64 -18.05
N ASP A 73 19.83 -12.57 -18.27
CA ASP A 73 21.23 -12.27 -18.52
C ASP A 73 21.39 -11.85 -19.99
N LEU A 74 21.69 -10.57 -20.22
CA LEU A 74 21.93 -10.00 -21.55
C LEU A 74 23.41 -10.04 -21.97
N THR A 75 24.27 -10.73 -21.21
CA THR A 75 25.71 -10.83 -21.51
C THR A 75 26.09 -12.07 -22.32
N THR A 76 25.10 -12.86 -22.73
CA THR A 76 25.28 -13.97 -23.69
C THR A 76 24.77 -13.54 -25.06
N ASP A 77 25.59 -12.75 -25.76
CA ASP A 77 25.55 -12.66 -27.21
C ASP A 77 26.30 -13.89 -27.77
N GLU A 78 25.64 -14.73 -28.58
CA GLU A 78 26.28 -15.80 -29.36
C GLU A 78 27.16 -15.25 -30.49
#